data_AF-A0A453PSM7-F1
#
_entry.id   AF-A0A453PSM7-F1
#
_cell.length_a   1.000
_cell.length_b   1.000
_cell.length_c   1.000
_cell.angle_alpha   90.00
_cell.angle_beta   90.00
_cell.angle_gamma   90.00
#
_symmetry.space_group_name_H-M   'P 1'
#
loop_
_entity.id
_entity.type
_entity.pdbx_description
1 polymer ?
#
loop_
_entity_poly.entity_id
_entity_poly.type
_entity_poly.pdbx_seq_one_letter_code
_entity_poly.pdbx_strand_id
1 'polypeptide(L)'
;MRNTIKDEKIASKLPADDKKKIEDAIDAAIQWLDTNQLAEADEFEDKMKELEALCNPIIAKMYQGAGADMEGGMDDDTPAASGGAGPKI
;
A
#
# COMPACT_ATOMS: atom_id res chain seq x y z
N MET A 1 5.35 -8.52 -1.65
CA MET A 1 4.72 -8.52 -0.31
C MET A 1 5.70 -8.61 0.84
N ARG A 2 6.36 -9.75 1.10
CA ARG A 2 7.29 -9.88 2.25
C ARG A 2 8.37 -8.80 2.31
N ASN A 3 8.99 -8.47 1.18
CA ASN A 3 10.01 -7.42 1.15
C ASN A 3 9.41 -6.03 1.41
N THR A 4 8.19 -5.79 0.92
CA THR A 4 7.47 -4.53 1.11
C THR A 4 7.25 -4.23 2.59
N ILE A 5 6.79 -5.20 3.38
CA ILE A 5 6.56 -4.99 4.83
C ILE A 5 7.84 -5.02 5.69
N LYS A 6 8.97 -5.41 5.10
CA LYS A 6 10.29 -5.36 5.74
C LYS A 6 11.04 -4.06 5.44
N ASP A 7 10.61 -3.31 4.43
CA ASP A 7 11.12 -1.97 4.16
C ASP A 7 10.78 -1.05 5.35
N GLU A 8 11.79 -0.41 5.93
CA GLU A 8 11.61 0.42 7.14
C GLU A 8 10.63 1.57 6.94
N LYS A 9 10.55 2.16 5.74
CA LYS A 9 9.64 3.27 5.43
C LYS A 9 8.19 2.83 5.41
N ILE A 10 7.95 1.57 5.08
CA ILE A 10 6.63 0.94 5.06
C ILE A 10 6.30 0.39 6.45
N ALA A 11 7.22 -0.35 7.06
CA ALA A 11 7.05 -0.99 8.35
C ALA A 11 6.75 0.02 9.48
N SER A 12 7.37 1.20 9.44
CA SER A 12 7.12 2.28 10.42
C SER A 12 5.73 2.92 10.30
N LYS A 13 5.07 2.77 9.15
CA LYS A 13 3.73 3.31 8.88
C LYS A 13 2.62 2.28 9.07
N LEU A 14 2.97 1.02 9.30
CA LEU A 14 2.01 -0.06 9.53
C LEU A 14 1.76 -0.24 11.03
N PRO A 15 0.49 -0.28 11.47
CA PRO A 15 0.16 -0.73 12.81
C PRO A 15 0.74 -2.13 13.08
N ALA A 16 1.19 -2.38 14.31
CA ALA A 16 1.81 -3.66 14.68
C ALA A 16 0.88 -4.86 14.38
N ASP A 17 -0.42 -4.72 14.67
CA ASP A 17 -1.42 -5.74 14.39
C ASP A 17 -1.58 -6.04 12.90
N ASP A 18 -1.57 -5.00 12.06
CA ASP A 18 -1.70 -5.13 10.62
C ASP A 18 -0.43 -5.72 10.00
N LYS A 19 0.75 -5.31 10.49
CA LYS A 19 2.02 -5.94 10.12
C LYS A 19 2.01 -7.43 10.46
N LYS A 20 1.60 -7.79 11.69
CA LYS A 20 1.52 -9.18 12.12
C LYS A 20 0.56 -10.01 11.26
N LYS A 21 -0.62 -9.47 10.92
CA LYS A 21 -1.57 -10.15 10.02
C LYS A 21 -0.95 -10.45 8.66
N ILE A 22 -0.19 -9.52 8.08
CA ILE A 22 0.49 -9.75 6.80
C ILE A 22 1.59 -10.80 6.95
N GLU A 23 2.39 -10.75 8.02
CA GLU A 23 3.44 -11.74 8.29
C GLU A 23 2.84 -13.15 8.43
N ASP A 24 1.81 -13.30 9.27
CA ASP A 24 1.12 -14.58 9.49
C ASP A 24 0.52 -15.12 8.17
N ALA A 25 -0.07 -14.25 7.33
CA ALA A 25 -0.63 -14.65 6.03
C ALA A 25 0.45 -15.10 5.03
N ILE A 26 1.61 -14.42 5.00
CA ILE A 26 2.74 -14.80 4.16
C ILE A 26 3.28 -16.17 4.59
N ASP A 27 3.42 -16.40 5.89
CA ASP A 27 3.95 -17.66 6.41
C ASP A 27 2.98 -18.82 6.14
N ALA A 28 1.66 -18.59 6.29
CA ALA A 28 0.64 -19.55 5.89
C ALA A 28 0.67 -19.86 4.39
N ALA A 29 0.86 -18.85 3.54
CA ALA A 29 0.99 -19.07 2.09
C ALA A 29 2.24 -19.90 1.76
N ILE A 30 3.36 -19.69 2.44
CA ILE A 30 4.58 -20.48 2.23
C ILE A 30 4.41 -21.93 2.68
N GLN A 31 3.80 -22.15 3.86
CA GLN A 31 3.49 -23.50 4.31
C GLN A 31 2.57 -24.23 3.34
N TRP A 32 1.60 -23.51 2.76
CA TRP A 32 0.75 -24.05 1.71
C TRP A 32 1.57 -24.41 0.47
N LEU A 33 2.44 -23.53 -0.02
CA LEU A 33 3.32 -23.82 -1.17
C LEU A 33 4.22 -25.04 -0.94
N ASP A 34 4.80 -25.18 0.26
CA ASP A 34 5.67 -26.30 0.62
C ASP A 34 4.93 -27.65 0.59
N THR A 35 3.63 -27.64 0.91
CA THR A 35 2.79 -28.85 0.94
C THR A 35 2.03 -29.10 -0.37
N ASN A 36 1.95 -28.11 -1.25
CA ASN A 36 1.14 -28.12 -2.47
C ASN A 36 1.98 -27.80 -3.72
N GLN A 37 3.22 -28.30 -3.79
CA GLN A 37 4.15 -28.02 -4.90
C GLN A 37 3.67 -28.51 -6.28
N LEU A 38 2.71 -29.44 -6.30
CA LEU A 38 2.11 -30.02 -7.51
C LEU A 38 0.63 -29.59 -7.68
N ALA A 39 0.20 -28.53 -7.01
CA ALA A 39 -1.13 -27.98 -7.18
C ALA A 39 -1.36 -27.51 -8.63
N GLU A 40 -2.63 -27.42 -9.01
CA GLU A 40 -3.01 -26.92 -10.32
C GLU A 40 -2.89 -25.38 -10.37
N ALA A 41 -2.85 -24.83 -11.59
CA ALA A 41 -2.65 -23.39 -11.78
C ALA A 41 -3.74 -22.54 -11.11
N ASP A 42 -4.99 -23.00 -11.14
CA ASP A 42 -6.13 -22.36 -10.48
C ASP A 42 -5.99 -22.35 -8.96
N GLU A 43 -5.49 -23.41 -8.35
CA GLU A 43 -5.23 -23.46 -6.91
C GLU A 43 -4.14 -22.47 -6.48
N PHE A 44 -3.07 -22.34 -7.28
CA PHE A 44 -2.03 -21.33 -7.03
C PHE A 44 -2.57 -19.90 -7.18
N GLU A 45 -3.39 -19.65 -8.20
CA GLU A 45 -4.05 -18.36 -8.40
C GLU A 45 -4.97 -17.99 -7.24
N ASP A 46 -5.77 -18.95 -6.77
CA ASP A 46 -6.69 -18.73 -5.66
C ASP A 46 -5.93 -18.45 -4.36
N LYS A 47 -4.83 -19.17 -4.10
CA LYS A 47 -3.98 -18.89 -2.94
C LYS A 47 -3.32 -17.51 -3.04
N MET A 48 -2.90 -17.10 -4.23
CA MET A 48 -2.36 -15.76 -4.47
C MET A 48 -3.42 -14.68 -4.21
N LYS A 49 -4.64 -14.85 -4.75
CA LYS A 49 -5.76 -13.92 -4.55
C LYS A 49 -6.15 -13.80 -3.07
N GLU A 50 -6.13 -14.90 -2.32
CA GLU A 50 -6.38 -14.89 -0.87
C GLU A 50 -5.36 -14.02 -0.12
N LEU A 51 -4.07 -14.18 -0.45
CA LEU A 51 -3.00 -13.37 0.14
C LEU A 51 -3.15 -11.89 -0.24
N GLU A 52 -3.42 -11.59 -1.51
CA GLU A 52 -3.61 -10.24 -2.01
C GLU A 52 -4.84 -9.55 -1.40
N ALA A 53 -5.95 -10.27 -1.24
CA ALA A 53 -7.18 -9.75 -0.65
C ALA A 53 -6.98 -9.27 0.80
N LEU A 54 -6.06 -9.90 1.54
CA LEU A 54 -5.68 -9.46 2.88
C LEU A 54 -4.68 -8.30 2.84
N CYS A 55 -3.67 -8.39 1.97
CA CYS A 55 -2.55 -7.46 1.93
C CYS A 55 -2.89 -6.10 1.32
N ASN A 56 -3.64 -6.09 0.21
CA ASN A 56 -3.92 -4.89 -0.57
C ASN A 56 -4.68 -3.82 0.21
N PRO A 57 -5.76 -4.14 0.97
CA PRO A 57 -6.47 -3.14 1.77
C PRO A 57 -5.61 -2.52 2.86
N ILE A 58 -4.70 -3.28 3.46
CA ILE A 58 -3.80 -2.80 4.52
C ILE A 58 -2.77 -1.83 3.94
N ILE A 59 -2.15 -2.20 2.82
CA ILE A 59 -1.21 -1.32 2.12
C ILE A 59 -1.91 -0.05 1.63
N ALA A 60 -3.11 -0.16 1.07
CA ALA A 60 -3.88 0.99 0.61
C ALA A 60 -4.18 1.97 1.75
N LYS A 61 -4.61 1.47 2.92
CA LYS A 61 -4.82 2.30 4.12
C LYS A 61 -3.54 3.00 4.57
N MET A 62 -2.39 2.34 4.50
CA MET A 62 -1.11 2.95 4.83
C MET A 62 -0.77 4.11 3.88
N TYR A 63 -0.98 3.96 2.57
CA TYR A 63 -0.75 5.06 1.61
C TYR A 63 -1.74 6.22 1.79
N GLN A 64 -3.00 5.92 2.12
CA GLN A 64 -4.00 6.95 2.43
C GLN A 64 -3.68 7.70 3.72
N GLY A 65 -3.23 7.00 4.77
CA GLY A 65 -2.77 7.62 6.01
C GLY A 65 -1.50 8.45 5.82
N ALA A 66 -0.58 8.01 4.96
CA ALA A 66 0.63 8.76 4.62
C ALA A 66 0.35 10.02 3.77
N GLY A 67 -0.82 10.11 3.13
CA GLY A 67 -1.25 11.30 2.40
C GLY A 67 -1.69 12.46 3.31
N ALA A 68 -2.12 12.17 4.54
CA ALA A 68 -2.53 13.21 5.50
C ALA A 68 -1.33 13.95 6.11
N ASP A 69 -0.13 13.34 6.14
CA ASP A 69 1.12 14.00 6.56
C ASP A 69 1.84 14.72 5.39
N MET A 70 1.30 14.66 4.18
CA MET A 70 1.79 15.43 3.01
C MET A 70 0.92 16.66 2.72
N GLU A 71 -0.02 17.01 3.61
CA GLU A 71 -0.80 18.25 3.58
C GLU A 71 -0.29 19.27 4.61
N GLY A 72 1.04 19.44 4.64
CA GLY A 72 1.71 20.42 5.51
C GLY A 72 2.91 21.11 4.86
N GLY A 73 3.04 21.00 3.53
CA GLY A 73 4.22 21.47 2.78
C GLY A 73 3.89 22.17 1.47
N MET A 74 2.78 22.91 1.41
CA MET A 74 2.61 23.95 0.41
C MET A 74 2.75 25.29 1.14
N ASP A 75 4.02 25.68 1.31
CA ASP A 75 4.43 27.06 1.56
C ASP A 75 3.66 27.98 0.61
N ASP A 76 2.85 28.84 1.22
CA ASP A 76 2.76 30.28 0.96
C ASP A 76 3.60 30.77 -0.24
N ASP A 77 3.05 30.62 -1.45
CA ASP A 77 3.35 31.53 -2.56
C ASP A 77 2.20 31.47 -3.57
N THR A 78 1.03 31.91 -3.12
CA THR A 78 0.13 32.61 -4.04
C THR A 78 0.78 33.94 -4.38
N PRO A 79 1.37 34.16 -5.57
CA PRO A 79 1.50 35.52 -6.03
C PRO A 79 0.07 36.00 -6.22
N ALA A 80 -0.31 37.01 -5.42
CA ALA A 80 -1.45 37.84 -5.71
C ALA A 80 -1.30 38.37 -7.14
N ALA A 81 -1.86 37.66 -8.12
CA ALA A 81 -2.00 38.12 -9.48
C ALA A 81 -3.14 39.13 -9.50
N SER A 82 -2.81 40.31 -8.98
CA SER A 82 -3.49 41.56 -9.22
C SER A 82 -3.64 41.76 -10.73
N GLY A 83 -4.89 41.90 -11.16
CA GLY A 83 -5.28 42.84 -12.20
C GLY A 83 -4.84 42.52 -13.63
N GLY A 84 -5.83 42.25 -14.49
CA GLY A 84 -5.63 42.46 -15.92
C GLY A 84 -6.64 41.73 -16.77
N ALA A 85 -7.83 42.31 -16.96
CA ALA A 85 -8.62 42.04 -18.13
C ALA A 85 -7.80 42.40 -19.37
N GLY A 86 -7.51 41.41 -20.22
CA GLY A 86 -6.87 41.61 -21.53
C GLY A 86 -7.81 41.17 -22.66
N PRO A 87 -7.91 41.90 -23.78
CA PRO A 87 -9.09 41.91 -24.63
C PRO A 87 -9.13 40.76 -25.64
N LYS A 88 -10.35 40.40 -26.05
CA LYS A 88 -10.62 39.56 -27.23
C LYS A 88 -10.26 40.34 -28.50
N ILE A 89 -9.33 39.81 -29.28
CA ILE A 89 -9.28 39.82 -30.76
C ILE A 89 -8.45 38.64 -31.23
#